data_AF-A0A6J1WNF2-F1
#
_entry.id   AF-A0A6J1WNF2-F1
#
_cell.length_a   1.000
_cell.length_b   1.000
_cell.length_c   1.000
_cell.angle_alpha   90.00
_cell.angle_beta   90.00
_cell.angle_gamma   90.00
#
_symmetry.space_group_name_H-M   'P 1'
#
loop_
_entity.id
_entity.type
_entity.pdbx_description
1 polymer ?
#
loop_
_entity_poly.entity_id
_entity_poly.type
_entity_poly.pdbx_seq_one_letter_code
_entity_poly.pdbx_strand_id
1 'polypeptide(L)'
;MINDVAQVRRNGHKMVYDILRDSVYCKDSNVHWCSVLRQQKFLKELVEQLNAGGDSAEAAVNEAKKAYARLTENAWLHLAADFDRYKLSTEPWKRFARTNESVPSKPRLYWDAALLAGWGGGCV
;
A
#
# COMPACT_ATOMS: atom_id res chain seq x y z
N MET A 1 -14.47 5.02 -11.08
CA MET A 1 -13.21 4.70 -11.78
C MET A 1 -12.87 5.67 -12.93
N ILE A 2 -13.65 5.75 -14.03
CA ILE A 2 -13.33 6.69 -15.14
C ILE A 2 -13.34 8.16 -14.69
N ASN A 3 -14.29 8.52 -13.81
CA ASN A 3 -14.41 9.90 -13.32
C ASN A 3 -13.29 10.26 -12.32
N ASP A 4 -12.73 9.28 -11.62
CA ASP A 4 -11.70 9.52 -10.59
C ASP A 4 -10.39 9.96 -11.23
N VAL A 5 -10.03 9.39 -12.37
CA VAL A 5 -8.86 9.81 -13.15
C VAL A 5 -9.05 11.25 -13.65
N ALA A 6 -10.24 11.59 -14.17
CA ALA A 6 -10.54 12.93 -14.63
C ALA A 6 -10.51 13.95 -13.46
N GLN A 7 -11.01 13.57 -12.29
CA GLN A 7 -10.96 14.39 -11.08
C GLN A 7 -9.52 14.57 -10.57
N VAL A 8 -8.71 13.52 -10.52
CA VAL A 8 -7.30 13.65 -10.11
C VAL A 8 -6.51 14.48 -11.11
N ARG A 9 -6.76 14.34 -12.42
CA ARG A 9 -6.14 15.21 -13.44
C ARG A 9 -6.53 16.68 -13.31
N ARG A 10 -7.76 16.96 -12.87
CA ARG A 10 -8.21 18.33 -12.55
C ARG A 10 -7.60 18.84 -11.24
N ASN A 11 -7.20 17.93 -10.35
CA ASN A 11 -6.49 18.25 -9.14
C ASN A 11 -4.97 18.41 -9.40
N GLY A 12 -4.60 19.55 -9.99
CA GLY A 12 -3.24 19.83 -10.44
C GLY A 12 -2.16 19.70 -9.37
N HIS A 13 -2.42 20.08 -8.12
CA HIS A 13 -1.41 19.96 -7.05
C HIS A 13 -1.06 18.50 -6.76
N LYS A 14 -2.06 17.60 -6.76
CA LYS A 14 -1.85 16.17 -6.54
C LYS A 14 -1.05 15.55 -7.68
N MET A 15 -1.34 15.95 -8.92
CA MET A 15 -0.59 15.51 -10.10
C MET A 15 0.87 15.93 -10.06
N VAL A 16 1.16 17.17 -9.69
CA VAL A 16 2.55 17.65 -9.53
C VAL A 16 3.27 16.87 -8.45
N TYR A 17 2.60 16.62 -7.32
CA TYR A 17 3.17 15.86 -6.22
C TYR A 17 3.46 14.41 -6.59
N ASP A 18 2.57 13.75 -7.35
CA ASP A 18 2.80 12.40 -7.87
C ASP A 18 3.99 12.35 -8.84
N ILE A 19 4.16 13.37 -9.70
CA ILE A 19 5.29 13.46 -10.64
C ILE A 19 6.61 13.69 -9.89
N LEU A 20 6.62 14.58 -8.89
CA LEU A 20 7.81 14.83 -8.08
C LEU A 20 8.21 13.60 -7.26
N ARG A 21 7.24 12.85 -6.74
CA ARG A 21 7.52 11.56 -6.10
C ARG A 21 8.12 10.57 -7.13
N ASP A 22 7.60 10.52 -8.34
CA ASP A 22 8.13 9.62 -9.39
C ASP A 22 9.62 9.88 -9.69
N SER A 23 10.11 11.12 -9.55
CA SER A 23 11.53 11.46 -9.74
C SER A 23 12.44 11.13 -8.55
N VAL A 24 11.87 11.06 -7.34
CA VAL A 24 12.64 10.83 -6.10
C VAL A 24 12.71 9.34 -5.78
N TYR A 25 11.64 8.59 -6.06
CA TYR A 25 11.54 7.19 -5.67
C TYR A 25 12.09 6.24 -6.74
N CYS A 26 12.76 5.18 -6.30
CA CYS A 26 13.28 4.14 -7.19
C CYS A 26 12.16 3.44 -7.98
N LYS A 27 12.48 2.94 -9.17
CA LYS A 27 11.52 2.27 -10.06
C LYS A 27 10.86 1.04 -9.42
N ASP A 28 11.54 0.38 -8.49
CA ASP A 28 11.01 -0.82 -7.82
C ASP A 28 10.22 -0.49 -6.55
N SER A 29 9.99 0.78 -6.25
CA SER A 29 9.21 1.19 -5.08
C SER A 29 7.71 1.22 -5.36
N ASN A 30 6.91 0.96 -4.32
CA ASN A 30 5.45 1.12 -4.42
C ASN A 30 5.05 2.55 -4.79
N VAL A 31 5.79 3.56 -4.32
CA VAL A 31 5.47 4.96 -4.61
C VAL A 31 5.61 5.27 -6.10
N HIS A 32 6.60 4.67 -6.77
CA HIS A 32 6.75 4.76 -8.22
C HIS A 32 5.54 4.14 -8.94
N TRP A 33 5.16 2.91 -8.58
CA TRP A 33 4.09 2.17 -9.24
C TRP A 33 2.67 2.66 -8.91
N CYS A 34 2.46 3.30 -7.76
CA CYS A 34 1.15 3.76 -7.31
C CYS A 34 0.72 5.13 -7.84
N SER A 35 1.44 5.74 -8.79
CA SER A 35 1.02 7.00 -9.41
C SER A 35 -0.22 6.82 -10.28
N VAL A 36 -1.11 7.81 -10.28
CA VAL A 36 -2.39 7.75 -11.01
C VAL A 36 -2.18 7.53 -12.51
N LEU A 37 -1.14 8.13 -13.10
CA LEU A 37 -0.84 7.96 -14.53
C LEU A 37 -0.41 6.54 -14.90
N ARG A 38 0.44 5.92 -14.07
CA ARG A 38 0.91 4.55 -14.31
C ARG A 38 -0.20 3.54 -14.09
N GLN A 39 -0.98 3.70 -13.03
CA GLN A 39 -2.15 2.87 -12.77
C GLN A 39 -3.18 2.98 -13.91
N GLN A 40 -3.43 4.19 -14.42
CA GLN A 40 -4.31 4.38 -15.56
C GLN A 40 -3.78 3.68 -16.81
N LYS A 41 -2.49 3.83 -17.12
CA LYS A 41 -1.86 3.17 -18.27
C LYS A 41 -1.97 1.65 -18.16
N PHE A 42 -1.60 1.09 -17.01
CA PHE A 42 -1.71 -0.34 -16.72
C PHE A 42 -3.13 -0.86 -16.92
N LEU A 43 -4.14 -0.18 -16.35
CA LEU A 43 -5.53 -0.60 -16.48
C LEU A 43 -6.03 -0.52 -17.93
N LYS A 44 -5.58 0.48 -18.69
CA LYS A 44 -5.92 0.60 -20.11
C LYS A 44 -5.35 -0.56 -20.92
N GLU A 45 -4.06 -0.85 -20.73
CA GLU A 45 -3.38 -1.98 -21.40
C GLU A 45 -4.02 -3.32 -21.02
N LEU A 46 -4.39 -3.50 -19.75
CA LEU A 46 -5.07 -4.70 -19.27
C LEU A 46 -6.45 -4.88 -19.93
N VAL A 47 -7.25 -3.81 -20.04
CA VAL A 47 -8.55 -3.86 -20.70
C VAL A 47 -8.40 -4.15 -22.20
N GLU A 48 -7.38 -3.58 -22.85
CA GLU A 48 -7.07 -3.88 -24.26
C GLU A 48 -6.71 -5.37 -24.46
N GLN A 49 -5.90 -5.95 -23.58
CA GLN A 49 -5.57 -7.38 -23.60
C GLN A 49 -6.80 -8.28 -23.39
N LEU A 50 -7.68 -7.90 -22.46
CA LEU A 50 -8.92 -8.65 -22.21
C LEU A 50 -9.89 -8.56 -23.40
N ASN A 51 -10.00 -7.39 -24.03
CA ASN A 51 -10.86 -7.17 -25.19
C ASN A 51 -10.31 -7.84 -26.46
N ALA A 52 -8.99 -8.02 -26.58
CA ALA A 52 -8.39 -8.74 -27.69
C ALA A 52 -8.80 -10.23 -27.72
N GLY A 53 -9.19 -10.78 -26.57
CA GLY A 53 -9.69 -12.16 -26.43
C GLY A 53 -8.61 -13.22 -26.67
N GLY A 54 -9.06 -14.48 -26.75
CA GLY A 54 -8.20 -15.64 -27.01
C GLY A 54 -7.03 -15.77 -26.03
N ASP A 55 -5.86 -16.11 -26.57
CA ASP A 55 -4.63 -16.34 -25.80
C ASP A 55 -4.19 -15.10 -24.99
N SER A 56 -4.48 -13.88 -25.47
CA SER A 56 -4.09 -12.65 -24.80
C SER A 56 -4.90 -12.43 -23.51
N ALA A 57 -6.20 -12.68 -23.56
CA ALA A 57 -7.05 -12.60 -22.38
C ALA A 57 -6.72 -13.70 -21.37
N GLU A 58 -6.44 -14.93 -21.86
CA GLU A 58 -6.04 -16.04 -20.98
C GLU A 58 -4.68 -15.78 -20.31
N ALA A 59 -3.72 -15.20 -21.03
CA ALA A 59 -2.44 -14.80 -20.47
C ALA A 59 -2.60 -13.78 -19.34
N ALA A 60 -3.43 -12.73 -19.54
CA ALA A 60 -3.69 -11.72 -18.52
C ALA A 60 -4.33 -12.32 -17.26
N VAL A 61 -5.29 -13.25 -17.41
CA VAL A 61 -5.92 -13.95 -16.28
C VAL A 61 -4.91 -14.85 -15.56
N ASN A 62 -4.06 -15.55 -16.30
CA ASN A 62 -3.04 -16.42 -15.71
C ASN A 62 -1.96 -15.62 -14.97
N GLU A 63 -1.57 -14.45 -15.47
CA GLU A 63 -0.68 -13.53 -14.76
C GLU A 63 -1.31 -13.05 -13.45
N ALA A 64 -2.58 -12.63 -13.48
CA ALA A 64 -3.30 -12.21 -12.28
C ALA A 64 -3.37 -13.33 -11.22
N LYS A 65 -3.64 -14.58 -11.63
CA LYS A 65 -3.63 -15.74 -10.73
C LYS A 65 -2.26 -15.97 -10.10
N LYS A 66 -1.18 -15.86 -10.88
CA LYS A 66 0.20 -16.00 -10.38
C LYS A 66 0.54 -14.88 -9.37
N ALA A 67 0.16 -13.65 -9.67
CA ALA A 67 0.35 -12.52 -8.77
C ALA A 67 -0.41 -12.72 -7.45
N TYR A 68 -1.68 -13.14 -7.53
CA TYR A 68 -2.49 -13.45 -6.36
C TYR A 68 -1.89 -14.57 -5.50
N ALA A 69 -1.42 -15.65 -6.11
CA ALA A 69 -0.75 -16.74 -5.40
C ALA A 69 0.48 -16.24 -4.62
N ARG A 70 1.34 -15.41 -5.25
CA ARG A 70 2.51 -14.80 -4.58
C ARG A 70 2.12 -13.88 -3.44
N LEU A 71 1.08 -13.07 -3.60
CA LEU A 71 0.60 -12.15 -2.56
C LEU A 71 0.04 -12.90 -1.35
N THR A 72 -0.62 -14.04 -1.59
CA THR A 72 -1.26 -14.84 -0.53
C THR A 72 -0.32 -15.81 0.16
N GLU A 73 0.83 -16.14 -0.44
CA GLU A 73 1.85 -17.01 0.14
C GLU A 73 2.32 -16.53 1.53
N ASN A 74 2.46 -15.22 1.72
CA ASN A 74 2.90 -14.59 2.97
C ASN A 74 1.85 -13.60 3.51
N ALA A 75 0.57 -13.99 3.50
CA ALA A 75 -0.50 -13.11 3.95
C ALA A 75 -0.41 -12.84 5.46
N TRP A 76 -0.50 -11.56 5.84
CA TRP A 76 -0.65 -11.13 7.23
C TRP A 76 -2.11 -10.78 7.51
N LEU A 77 -2.66 -11.32 8.60
CA LEU A 77 -4.04 -11.09 9.00
C LEU A 77 -4.06 -10.14 10.21
N HIS A 78 -4.59 -8.94 10.01
CA HIS A 78 -4.86 -7.99 11.08
C HIS A 78 -6.34 -8.12 11.49
N LEU A 79 -6.59 -8.63 12.71
CA LEU A 79 -7.94 -8.76 13.26
C LEU A 79 -8.15 -7.75 14.40
N ALA A 80 -9.26 -7.03 14.34
CA ALA A 80 -9.79 -6.25 15.45
C ALA A 80 -11.17 -6.82 15.80
N ALA A 81 -11.35 -7.25 17.04
CA ALA A 81 -12.61 -7.82 17.52
C ALA A 81 -12.89 -7.40 18.96
N ASP A 82 -14.17 -7.27 19.27
CA ASP A 82 -14.67 -7.06 20.62
C ASP A 82 -14.68 -8.41 21.37
N PHE A 83 -13.79 -8.54 22.35
CA PHE A 83 -13.63 -9.78 23.10
C PHE A 83 -14.86 -10.13 23.93
N ASP A 84 -15.56 -9.13 24.46
CA ASP A 84 -16.70 -9.31 25.36
C ASP A 84 -17.94 -9.71 24.57
N ARG A 85 -18.20 -9.00 23.46
CA ARG A 85 -19.36 -9.28 22.60
C ARG A 85 -19.30 -10.68 21.98
N TYR A 86 -18.11 -11.11 21.57
CA TYR A 86 -17.92 -12.39 20.89
C TYR A 86 -17.39 -13.50 21.81
N LYS A 87 -17.29 -13.25 23.12
CA LYS A 87 -16.77 -14.20 24.13
C LYS A 87 -15.47 -14.86 23.68
N LEU A 88 -14.59 -14.08 23.07
CA LEU A 88 -13.33 -14.58 22.54
C LEU A 88 -12.34 -14.76 23.69
N SER A 89 -11.76 -15.95 23.79
CA SER A 89 -10.65 -16.17 24.73
C SER A 89 -9.39 -15.49 24.22
N THR A 90 -8.62 -14.87 25.12
CA THR A 90 -7.30 -14.29 24.81
C THR A 90 -6.19 -15.35 24.70
N GLU A 91 -6.49 -16.59 25.10
CA GLU A 91 -5.52 -17.70 25.16
C GLU A 91 -4.92 -18.15 23.82
N PRO A 92 -5.63 -18.13 22.66
CA PRO A 92 -5.01 -18.46 21.37
C PRO A 92 -3.87 -17.50 21.04
N TRP A 93 -3.99 -16.23 21.43
CA TRP A 93 -3.03 -15.17 21.12
C TRP A 93 -1.81 -15.18 22.06
N LYS A 94 -1.98 -15.66 23.30
CA LYS A 94 -0.86 -15.90 24.24
C LYS A 94 0.13 -16.95 23.75
N ARG A 95 -0.26 -17.83 22.81
CA ARG A 95 0.63 -18.82 22.18
C ARG A 95 1.56 -18.22 21.12
N PHE A 96 1.22 -17.08 20.55
CA PHE A 96 2.04 -16.39 19.55
C PHE A 96 3.02 -15.39 20.17
N ALA A 97 2.78 -14.96 21.41
CA ALA A 97 3.72 -14.15 22.16
C ALA A 97 4.92 -15.02 22.54
N ARG A 98 6.07 -14.77 21.90
CA ARG A 98 7.34 -15.36 22.34
C ARG A 98 7.59 -14.90 23.78
N THR A 99 8.00 -15.81 24.65
CA THR A 99 8.16 -15.61 26.11
C THR A 99 9.07 -14.42 26.48
N ASN A 100 9.84 -13.89 25.54
CA ASN A 100 10.79 -12.79 25.74
C ASN A 100 10.42 -11.48 25.00
N GLU A 101 9.27 -11.38 24.35
CA GLU A 101 8.82 -10.13 23.71
C GLU A 101 7.54 -9.59 24.37
N SER A 102 7.59 -8.29 24.71
CA SER A 102 6.49 -7.38 25.06
C SER A 102 6.09 -7.25 26.55
N VAL A 103 6.95 -6.57 27.32
CA VAL A 103 6.44 -5.33 27.90
C VAL A 103 6.80 -4.24 26.89
N PRO A 104 5.85 -3.74 26.07
CA PRO A 104 6.16 -2.63 25.19
C PRO A 104 6.62 -1.47 26.08
N SER A 105 7.83 -0.97 25.86
CA SER A 105 8.33 0.20 26.57
C SER A 105 7.32 1.32 26.40
N LYS A 106 6.90 1.94 27.52
CA LYS A 106 5.92 3.03 27.53
C LYS A 106 6.21 4.00 26.38
N PRO A 107 5.26 4.24 25.45
CA PRO A 107 5.52 5.08 24.30
C PRO A 107 5.98 6.46 24.78
N ARG A 108 7.17 6.86 24.35
CA ARG A 108 7.66 8.22 24.58
C ARG A 108 6.89 9.11 23.61
N LEU A 109 5.96 9.90 24.15
CA LEU A 109 5.34 10.98 23.39
C LEU A 109 6.46 11.93 22.96
N TYR A 110 6.72 11.98 21.66
CA TYR A 110 7.59 12.98 21.06
C TYR A 110 6.74 13.88 20.17
N TRP A 111 7.14 15.14 20.06
CA TRP A 111 6.57 16.06 19.09
C TRP A 111 7.32 15.86 17.77
N ASP A 112 6.59 15.69 16.66
CA ASP A 112 7.19 15.52 15.33
C ASP A 112 8.16 16.67 14.98
N ALA A 113 7.89 17.87 15.49
CA ALA A 113 8.78 19.04 15.36
C ALA A 113 10.19 18.79 15.94
N ALA A 114 10.32 17.97 16.99
CA ALA A 114 11.60 17.64 17.60
C ALA A 114 12.45 16.68 16.76
N LEU A 115 11.83 15.87 15.89
CA LEU A 115 12.55 15.02 14.93
C LEU A 115 13.14 15.83 13.77
N LEU A 116 12.52 16.95 13.42
CA LEU A 116 12.95 17.85 12.34
C LEU A 116 13.98 18.89 12.80
N ALA A 117 14.07 19.16 14.11
CA ALA A 117 14.98 20.17 14.67
C ALA A 117 16.48 19.85 14.48
N GLY A 118 16.83 18.59 14.18
CA GLY A 118 18.21 18.16 13.93
C GLY A 118 18.69 18.28 12.47
N TRP A 119 17.78 18.58 11.53
CA TRP A 119 18.09 18.69 10.09
C TRP A 119 17.96 20.12 9.54
N GLY A 120 17.92 21.12 10.43
CA GLY A 120 17.78 22.54 10.10
C GLY A 120 19.12 23.28 10.03
N GLY A 121 20.05 22.82 9.19
CA GLY A 121 21.16 23.66 8.73
C GLY A 121 20.72 24.57 7.58
N GLY A 122 19.92 25.61 7.86
CA GLY A 122 19.52 26.67 6.93
C GLY A 122 18.32 26.32 6.03
N CYS A 123 17.42 27.21 5.64
CA CYS A 123 17.20 28.63 5.91
C CYS A 123 15.68 28.85 6.13
N VAL A 124 15.37 29.94 6.83
CA VAL A 124 14.03 30.55 6.97
C VAL A 124 13.39 30.79 5.60
#